data_AF-A0A3Q3FMZ2-F1
#
_entry.id   AF-A0A3Q3FMZ2-F1
#
_cell.length_a   1.000
_cell.length_b   1.000
_cell.length_c   1.000
_cell.angle_alpha   90.00
_cell.angle_beta   90.00
_cell.angle_gamma   90.00
#
_symmetry.space_group_name_H-M   'P 1'
#
loop_
_entity.id
_entity.type
_entity.pdbx_description
1 polymer ?
#
loop_
_entity_poly.entity_id
_entity_poly.type
_entity_poly.pdbx_seq_one_letter_code
_entity_poly.pdbx_strand_id
1 'polypeptide(L)'
;MNSELNGLQPPVCLTHNIMGSPPAAFHLILLGDMFYDQSLATSLHSWLNRCMETHGTKVLIGDPGRAQFEEHAIRRLLRPLAQFELPDSVREKNYGLSCSGVWSYTPEL
;
A
#
# COMPACT_ATOMS: atom_id res chain seq x y z
N MET A 1 4.30 10.35 -20.34
CA MET A 1 3.94 9.50 -19.18
C MET A 1 2.57 8.85 -19.40
N ASN A 2 2.21 7.75 -18.71
CA ASN A 2 0.89 7.11 -18.88
C ASN A 2 -0.28 8.09 -18.69
N SER A 3 -0.16 9.07 -17.78
CA SER A 3 -1.17 10.12 -17.59
C SER A 3 -1.39 10.95 -18.87
N GLU A 4 -0.31 11.41 -19.51
CA GLU A 4 -0.37 12.20 -20.75
C GLU A 4 -0.98 11.40 -21.90
N LEU A 5 -0.63 10.11 -22.03
CA LEU A 5 -1.19 9.21 -23.05
C LEU A 5 -2.70 9.03 -22.88
N ASN A 6 -3.21 9.14 -21.64
CA ASN A 6 -4.63 9.08 -21.31
C ASN A 6 -5.29 10.47 -21.23
N GLY A 7 -4.60 11.55 -21.62
CA GLY A 7 -5.13 12.92 -21.57
C GLY A 7 -5.36 13.46 -20.15
N LEU A 8 -4.74 12.86 -19.14
CA LEU A 8 -4.84 13.24 -17.75
C LEU A 8 -3.68 14.15 -17.35
N GLN A 9 -3.97 15.11 -16.48
CA GLN A 9 -2.91 15.87 -15.81
C GLN A 9 -2.03 14.93 -14.99
N PRO A 10 -0.71 15.16 -14.93
CA PRO A 10 0.16 14.41 -14.05
C PRO A 10 -0.34 14.48 -12.60
N PRO A 11 -0.30 13.36 -11.85
CA PRO A 11 -0.65 13.40 -10.44
C PRO A 11 0.32 14.32 -9.68
N VAL A 12 -0.19 15.00 -8.66
CA VAL A 12 0.66 15.77 -7.75
C VAL A 12 1.61 14.81 -7.06
N CYS A 13 2.91 15.03 -7.24
CA CYS A 13 3.97 14.24 -6.62
C CYS A 13 4.52 15.01 -5.41
N LEU A 14 4.43 14.40 -4.24
CA LEU A 14 5.06 14.89 -3.02
C LEU A 14 6.28 14.03 -2.73
N THR A 15 7.42 14.67 -2.49
CA THR A 15 8.69 13.99 -2.17
C THR A 15 9.03 14.04 -0.68
N HIS A 16 8.30 14.84 0.10
CA HIS A 16 8.44 14.88 1.54
C HIS A 16 7.52 13.84 2.19
N ASN A 17 7.90 13.39 3.38
CA ASN A 17 7.09 12.46 4.17
C ASN A 17 5.80 13.13 4.65
N ILE A 18 4.65 12.59 4.28
CA ILE A 18 3.33 13.03 4.73
C ILE A 18 2.78 12.20 5.90
N MET A 19 3.42 11.06 6.22
CA MET A 19 3.07 10.27 7.39
C MET A 19 3.38 11.10 8.63
N GLY A 20 2.38 11.26 9.49
CA GLY A 20 2.49 12.11 10.69
C GLY A 20 1.69 13.40 10.57
N SER A 21 1.57 13.97 9.37
CA SER A 21 0.74 15.15 9.10
C SER A 21 -0.76 14.86 9.31
N PRO A 22 -1.60 15.90 9.55
CA PRO A 22 -3.05 15.74 9.58
C PRO A 22 -3.55 15.04 8.31
N PRO A 23 -4.40 14.01 8.43
CA PRO A 23 -4.96 13.32 7.27
C PRO A 23 -5.71 14.28 6.34
N ALA A 24 -5.33 14.32 5.08
CA ALA A 24 -6.19 14.92 4.06
C ALA A 24 -7.41 14.01 3.81
N ALA A 25 -8.47 14.58 3.25
CA ALA A 25 -9.73 13.89 2.98
C ALA A 25 -9.62 12.95 1.76
N PHE A 26 -8.84 11.88 1.90
CA PHE A 26 -8.70 10.85 0.88
C PHE A 26 -9.87 9.87 0.96
N HIS A 27 -10.55 9.62 -0.16
CA HIS A 27 -11.53 8.53 -0.23
C HIS A 27 -10.87 7.15 -0.31
N LEU A 28 -9.68 7.09 -0.92
CA LEU A 28 -8.93 5.86 -1.17
C LEU A 28 -7.42 6.15 -1.11
N ILE A 29 -6.69 5.28 -0.41
CA ILE A 29 -5.23 5.23 -0.41
C ILE A 29 -4.81 3.90 -1.03
N LEU A 30 -3.93 3.96 -2.02
CA LEU A 30 -3.28 2.81 -2.64
C LEU A 30 -1.83 2.76 -2.20
N LEU A 31 -1.41 1.65 -1.61
CA LEU A 31 -0.05 1.43 -1.15
C LEU A 31 0.61 0.34 -1.99
N GLY A 32 1.78 0.66 -2.55
CA GLY A 32 2.65 -0.32 -3.20
C GLY A 32 4.06 -0.13 -2.69
N ASP A 33 4.76 -1.23 -2.40
CA ASP A 33 6.17 -1.21 -2.02
C ASP A 33 6.50 -0.40 -0.75
N MET A 34 5.62 -0.44 0.26
CA MET A 34 5.78 0.32 1.51
C MET A 34 6.15 -0.53 2.73
N PHE A 35 6.18 -1.86 2.60
CA PHE A 35 6.36 -2.81 3.71
C PHE A 35 7.73 -3.51 3.70
N TYR A 36 8.76 -2.84 3.16
CA TYR A 36 10.13 -3.37 3.14
C TYR A 36 10.91 -3.07 4.44
N ASP A 37 10.43 -2.15 5.27
CA ASP A 37 11.04 -1.75 6.54
C ASP A 37 9.99 -1.74 7.67
N GLN A 38 10.38 -2.27 8.83
CA GLN A 38 9.46 -2.43 9.97
C GLN A 38 9.11 -1.10 10.64
N SER A 39 10.05 -0.15 10.72
CA SER A 39 9.80 1.17 11.32
C SER A 39 8.87 2.01 10.45
N LEU A 40 9.05 1.91 9.14
CA LEU A 40 8.17 2.48 8.12
C LEU A 40 6.76 1.89 8.23
N ALA A 41 6.64 0.56 8.25
CA ALA A 41 5.36 -0.13 8.36
C ALA A 41 4.59 0.26 9.64
N THR A 42 5.30 0.44 10.75
CA THR A 42 4.71 0.88 12.03
C THR A 42 4.20 2.33 11.95
N SER A 43 5.01 3.22 11.39
CA SER A 43 4.63 4.64 11.23
C SER A 43 3.45 4.80 10.27
N LEU A 44 3.46 4.01 9.18
CA LEU A 44 2.41 3.95 8.18
C LEU A 44 1.10 3.45 8.80
N HIS A 45 1.13 2.36 9.56
CA HIS A 45 -0.03 1.83 10.28
C HIS A 45 -0.76 2.90 11.10
N SER A 46 -0.02 3.62 11.95
CA SER A 46 -0.57 4.70 12.79
C SER A 46 -1.20 5.83 11.97
N TRP A 47 -0.59 6.19 10.85
CA TRP A 47 -1.14 7.23 9.97
C TRP A 47 -2.39 6.76 9.21
N LEU A 48 -2.41 5.52 8.74
CA LEU A 48 -3.57 4.93 8.07
C LEU A 48 -4.78 4.86 9.00
N ASN A 49 -4.61 4.43 10.25
CA ASN A 49 -5.70 4.40 11.22
C ASN A 49 -6.34 5.79 11.37
N ARG A 50 -5.53 6.85 11.53
CA ARG A 50 -6.04 8.22 11.60
C ARG A 50 -6.78 8.65 10.33
N CYS A 51 -6.29 8.27 9.15
CA CYS A 51 -6.98 8.57 7.88
C CYS A 51 -8.34 7.89 7.81
N MET A 52 -8.42 6.64 8.27
CA MET A 52 -9.67 5.86 8.29
C MET A 52 -10.66 6.41 9.31
N GLU A 53 -10.21 6.69 10.52
CA GLU A 53 -11.05 7.25 11.60
C GLU A 53 -11.60 8.64 11.24
N THR A 54 -10.77 9.50 10.65
CA THR A 54 -11.16 10.90 10.39
C THR A 54 -12.08 11.02 9.17
N HIS A 55 -11.80 10.27 8.10
CA HIS A 55 -12.43 10.48 6.79
C HIS A 55 -13.15 9.26 6.23
N GLY A 56 -13.17 8.13 6.94
CA GLY A 56 -13.69 6.87 6.39
C GLY A 56 -12.88 6.36 5.20
N THR A 57 -11.60 6.73 5.13
CA THR A 57 -10.69 6.40 4.02
C THR A 57 -10.65 4.89 3.78
N LYS A 58 -10.74 4.44 2.53
CA LYS A 58 -10.45 3.04 2.16
C LYS A 58 -8.96 2.87 1.89
N VAL A 59 -8.39 1.75 2.30
CA VAL A 59 -6.95 1.48 2.11
C VAL A 59 -6.77 0.13 1.41
N LEU A 60 -6.07 0.14 0.28
CA LEU A 60 -5.67 -1.05 -0.48
C LEU A 60 -4.16 -1.15 -0.53
N ILE A 61 -3.65 -2.35 -0.30
CA ILE A 61 -2.21 -2.65 -0.34
C ILE A 61 -1.96 -3.64 -1.47
N GLY A 62 -0.96 -3.36 -2.30
CA GLY A 62 -0.37 -4.28 -3.25
C GLY A 62 1.07 -4.62 -2.85
N ASP A 63 1.36 -5.91 -2.74
CA ASP A 63 2.64 -6.46 -2.29
C ASP A 63 2.73 -7.89 -2.85
N PRO A 64 3.94 -8.42 -3.10
CA PRO A 64 4.10 -9.82 -3.52
C PRO A 64 4.10 -10.82 -2.35
N GLY A 65 4.01 -10.37 -1.10
CA GLY A 65 4.12 -11.23 0.08
C GLY A 65 5.57 -11.36 0.54
N ARG A 66 6.31 -10.25 0.64
CA ARG A 66 7.70 -10.28 1.13
C ARG A 66 7.75 -10.71 2.60
N ALA A 67 8.88 -11.27 3.04
CA ALA A 67 9.03 -11.73 4.43
C ALA A 67 8.70 -10.62 5.45
N GLN A 68 9.17 -9.38 5.21
CA GLN A 68 8.87 -8.24 6.06
C GLN A 68 7.38 -7.89 6.11
N PHE A 69 6.63 -8.17 5.05
CA PHE A 69 5.18 -7.95 5.01
C PHE A 69 4.41 -9.07 5.72
N GLU A 70 4.80 -10.32 5.50
CA GLU A 70 4.15 -11.50 6.10
C GLU A 70 4.40 -11.61 7.61
N GLU A 71 5.60 -11.26 8.08
CA GLU A 71 5.98 -11.35 9.49
C GLU A 71 5.46 -10.15 10.32
N HIS A 72 5.03 -9.07 9.67
CA HIS A 72 4.60 -7.86 10.37
C HIS A 72 3.20 -8.02 10.98
N ALA A 73 2.99 -7.47 12.18
CA ALA A 73 1.72 -7.55 12.90
C ALA A 73 0.51 -7.02 12.09
N ILE A 74 0.77 -6.08 11.17
CA ILE A 74 -0.24 -5.50 10.27
C ILE A 74 -0.92 -6.55 9.40
N ARG A 75 -0.26 -7.68 9.10
CA ARG A 75 -0.79 -8.76 8.26
C ARG A 75 -2.13 -9.31 8.77
N ARG A 76 -2.36 -9.28 10.09
CA ARG A 76 -3.62 -9.71 10.74
C ARG A 76 -4.80 -8.77 10.43
N LEU A 77 -4.49 -7.51 10.17
CA LEU A 77 -5.43 -6.46 9.81
C LEU A 77 -5.76 -6.45 8.31
N LEU A 78 -5.18 -7.38 7.54
CA LEU A 78 -5.40 -7.46 6.10
C LEU A 78 -6.43 -8.52 5.75
N ARG A 79 -7.24 -8.24 4.74
CA ARG A 79 -8.11 -9.22 4.09
C ARG A 79 -7.73 -9.32 2.61
N PRO A 80 -7.47 -10.53 2.08
CA PRO A 80 -7.14 -10.69 0.67
C PRO A 80 -8.35 -10.31 -0.19
N LEU A 81 -8.09 -9.62 -1.30
CA LEU A 81 -9.10 -9.22 -2.28
C LEU A 81 -8.85 -9.82 -3.66
N ALA A 82 -7.59 -9.87 -4.07
CA ALA A 82 -7.21 -10.40 -5.38
C ALA A 82 -5.77 -10.90 -5.36
N GLN A 83 -5.43 -11.73 -6.34
CA GLN A 83 -4.08 -12.20 -6.59
C GLN A 83 -3.84 -12.20 -8.10
N PHE A 84 -2.63 -11.82 -8.50
CA PHE A 84 -2.21 -11.70 -9.88
C PHE A 84 -0.89 -12.43 -10.08
N GLU A 85 -0.77 -13.16 -11.18
CA GLU A 85 0.51 -13.74 -11.58
C GLU A 85 1.46 -12.63 -12.03
N LEU A 86 2.71 -12.74 -11.61
CA LEU A 86 3.77 -11.80 -11.99
C LEU A 86 4.43 -12.27 -13.29
N PRO A 87 4.59 -11.39 -14.29
CA PRO A 87 5.39 -11.68 -15.47
C PRO A 87 6.83 -12.06 -15.09
N ASP A 88 7.48 -12.90 -15.90
CA ASP A 88 8.85 -13.38 -15.60
C ASP A 88 9.84 -12.24 -15.35
N SER A 89 9.73 -11.13 -16.09
CA SER A 89 10.56 -9.93 -15.91
C SER A 89 10.42 -9.25 -14.54
N VAL A 90 9.31 -9.50 -13.83
CA VAL A 90 9.01 -8.95 -12.50
C VAL A 90 9.39 -9.94 -11.39
N ARG A 91 9.35 -11.25 -11.67
CA ARG A 91 9.71 -12.31 -10.71
C ARG A 91 11.17 -12.20 -10.25
N GLU A 92 12.08 -11.89 -11.16
CA GLU A 92 13.50 -11.68 -10.85
C GLU A 92 13.74 -10.56 -9.84
N LYS A 93 12.91 -9.52 -9.88
CA LYS A 93 13.00 -8.35 -8.97
C LYS A 93 12.30 -8.56 -7.62
N ASN A 94 11.51 -9.62 -7.48
CA ASN A 94 10.74 -9.93 -6.28
C ASN A 94 11.15 -11.28 -5.67
N TYR A 95 12.45 -11.58 -5.70
CA TYR A 95 13.02 -12.78 -5.07
C TYR A 95 12.41 -14.11 -5.56
N GLY A 96 11.93 -14.13 -6.81
CA GLY A 96 11.31 -15.32 -7.41
C GLY A 96 9.83 -15.52 -7.08
N LEU A 97 9.20 -14.60 -6.32
CA LEU A 97 7.76 -14.62 -6.07
C LEU A 97 7.01 -14.58 -7.41
N SER A 98 6.11 -15.53 -7.62
CA SER A 98 5.36 -15.71 -8.87
C SER A 98 4.02 -14.98 -8.89
N CYS A 99 3.59 -14.46 -7.75
CA CYS A 99 2.30 -13.80 -7.61
C CYS A 99 2.41 -12.54 -6.76
N SER A 100 1.47 -11.62 -6.95
CA SER A 100 1.24 -10.49 -6.06
C SER A 100 -0.20 -10.42 -5.62
N GLY A 101 -0.40 -10.11 -4.35
CA GLY A 101 -1.70 -9.95 -3.73
C GLY A 101 -2.14 -8.49 -3.69
N VAL A 102 -3.46 -8.31 -3.66
CA VAL A 102 -4.10 -7.07 -3.23
C VAL A 102 -4.89 -7.37 -1.98
N TRP A 103 -4.72 -6.56 -0.94
CA TRP A 103 -5.44 -6.70 0.32
C TRP A 103 -6.15 -5.41 0.69
N SER A 104 -7.34 -5.53 1.28
CA SER A 104 -7.94 -4.42 2.02
C SER A 104 -7.34 -4.38 3.42
N TYR A 105 -6.97 -3.19 3.84
CA TYR A 105 -6.55 -2.93 5.21
C TYR A 105 -7.77 -2.56 6.07
N THR A 106 -8.00 -3.36 7.11
CA THR A 106 -9.13 -3.24 8.04
C THR A 106 -8.57 -3.27 9.47
N PRO A 107 -8.41 -2.10 10.12
CA PRO A 107 -8.06 -2.08 11.54
C PRO A 107 -9.17 -2.79 12.34
N GLU A 108 -8.78 -3.59 13.33
CA GLU A 108 -9.74 -4.11 14.30
C GLU A 108 -10.33 -2.91 15.06
N LEU A 109 -11.66 -2.75 14.96
CA LEU A 109 -12.44 -1.74 15.69
C LEU A 109 -12.49 -2.07 17.19
#